data_AF-A0A955MZE3-F1
#
_entry.id   AF-A0A955MZE3-F1
#
_cell.length_a   1.000
_cell.length_b   1.000
_cell.length_c   1.000
_cell.angle_alpha   90.00
_cell.angle_beta   90.00
_cell.angle_gamma   90.00
#
_symmetry.space_group_name_H-M   'P 1'
#
loop_
_entity.id
_entity.type
_entity.pdbx_description
1 polymer ?
#
loop_
_entity_poly.entity_id
_entity_poly.type
_entity_poly.pdbx_seq_one_letter_code
_entity_poly.pdbx_strand_id
1 'polypeptide(L)'
;KMAEVLHKHFPEAGLWVSNQKFKPDENDVFFDYLQEHRPTWLRGVAYGPGTLITLEETRRRTPDQFPLRRYPDITHCVRCQYPVPKWDGVFAQTLDREPPNPRPRDTAHIHNVWAELSDGFVSYSDGAHDDFNKMVWSALAWDPEADVKEIVEDYCRLFFGPSTLAETSQGVWGLEKNWDGPISENRHIAETLNLWRSAEKQGGEALSANWRFQMYLFRAVFDAYIQIRHEKEMEYQRQAYSELAKASEIGCSQAIAAAREALAQADRIRIRPDLRLRLEQLGVDLQASIGYQMSVREPYRARNPERGALLDKADRPLNDRPWLENRFDQILALEKEGERLVAIDQILNWDDPGPGGFYDDLGNATLQPHLVHQTTWEEDPMFITGPQEAHYRSLNNETLEIDPLKFSWLDQAQTLYGVPLKVAYKDLDPSAEYRVRVTYFGRYHSPMRLVADGDIEIHGPMTDSDPVWPVEFDIPKKATEDGKLELSWELVEGRGCQVAEVWLMKK
;
A
#
# COMPACT_ATOMS: atom_id res chain seq x y z
N LYS A 1 -12.44 22.77 -31.51
CA LYS A 1 -11.29 22.05 -32.12
C LYS A 1 -11.44 20.52 -32.10
N MET A 2 -11.26 19.81 -30.97
CA MET A 2 -11.39 18.33 -30.97
C MET A 2 -12.78 17.85 -31.38
N ALA A 3 -13.84 18.46 -30.85
CA ALA A 3 -15.22 18.13 -31.24
C ALA A 3 -15.48 18.33 -32.74
N GLU A 4 -15.02 19.43 -33.33
CA GLU A 4 -15.17 19.71 -34.78
C GLU A 4 -14.49 18.64 -35.64
N VAL A 5 -13.30 18.18 -35.24
CA VAL A 5 -12.58 17.10 -35.94
C VAL A 5 -13.33 15.77 -35.81
N LEU A 6 -13.83 15.46 -34.60
CA LEU A 6 -14.60 14.25 -34.34
C LEU A 6 -15.88 14.22 -35.19
N HIS A 7 -16.65 15.31 -35.17
CA HIS A 7 -17.96 15.41 -35.84
C HIS A 7 -17.87 15.45 -37.36
N LYS A 8 -16.71 15.79 -37.94
CA LYS A 8 -16.46 15.64 -39.37
C LYS A 8 -16.60 14.19 -39.86
N HIS A 9 -16.24 13.23 -39.01
CA HIS A 9 -16.24 11.81 -39.34
C HIS A 9 -17.37 11.05 -38.64
N PHE A 10 -17.72 11.46 -37.42
CA PHE A 10 -18.72 10.83 -36.57
C PHE A 10 -19.63 11.91 -35.95
N PRO A 11 -20.65 12.40 -36.70
CA PRO A 11 -21.48 13.54 -36.27
C PRO A 11 -22.15 13.36 -34.91
N GLU A 12 -22.51 12.12 -34.55
CA GLU A 12 -23.19 11.78 -33.29
C GLU A 12 -22.24 11.39 -32.16
N ALA A 13 -20.92 11.36 -32.39
CA ALA A 13 -19.97 10.95 -31.36
C ALA A 13 -19.83 12.03 -30.27
N GLY A 14 -19.92 11.59 -29.01
CA GLY A 14 -19.75 12.47 -27.86
C GLY A 14 -18.30 12.60 -27.40
N LEU A 15 -17.88 13.81 -27.04
CA LEU A 15 -16.60 14.05 -26.38
C LEU A 15 -16.77 14.04 -24.85
N TRP A 16 -15.88 13.35 -24.15
CA TRP A 16 -15.85 13.30 -22.68
C TRP A 16 -14.55 13.90 -22.17
N VAL A 17 -14.61 14.64 -21.07
CA VAL A 17 -13.43 15.28 -20.45
C VAL A 17 -13.28 14.79 -19.03
N SER A 18 -12.04 14.47 -18.63
CA SER A 18 -11.68 14.22 -17.24
C SER A 18 -10.86 15.38 -16.71
N ASN A 19 -11.10 15.75 -15.46
CA ASN A 19 -10.28 16.69 -14.68
C ASN A 19 -9.14 15.98 -13.92
N GLN A 20 -8.73 14.79 -14.39
CA GLN A 20 -7.57 14.07 -13.87
C GLN A 20 -6.36 15.00 -13.80
N LYS A 21 -5.75 15.10 -12.60
CA LYS A 21 -4.58 15.94 -12.26
C LYS A 21 -4.81 17.45 -12.34
N PHE A 22 -6.04 17.93 -12.54
CA PHE A 22 -6.32 19.36 -12.45
C PHE A 22 -6.08 19.83 -11.02
N LYS A 23 -5.34 20.93 -10.88
CA LYS A 23 -5.15 21.65 -9.63
C LYS A 23 -6.47 22.31 -9.18
N PRO A 24 -6.56 22.79 -7.92
CA PRO A 24 -7.77 23.45 -7.44
C PRO A 24 -8.28 24.58 -8.35
N ASP A 25 -7.40 25.48 -8.78
CA ASP A 25 -7.72 26.59 -9.68
C ASP A 25 -8.15 26.14 -11.08
N GLU A 26 -7.54 25.07 -11.60
CA GLU A 26 -7.93 24.47 -12.89
C GLU A 26 -9.30 23.80 -12.81
N ASN A 27 -9.64 23.17 -11.67
CA ASN A 27 -11.00 22.66 -11.42
C ASN A 27 -12.00 23.82 -11.38
N ASP A 28 -11.63 24.95 -10.76
CA ASP A 28 -12.49 26.13 -10.72
C ASP A 28 -12.82 26.63 -12.12
N VAL A 29 -11.80 26.88 -12.94
CA VAL A 29 -12.00 27.28 -14.33
C VAL A 29 -12.85 26.26 -15.10
N PHE A 30 -12.61 24.96 -14.92
CA PHE A 30 -13.33 23.92 -15.65
C PHE A 30 -14.81 23.88 -15.30
N PHE A 31 -15.15 23.79 -14.02
CA PHE A 31 -16.54 23.64 -13.60
C PHE A 31 -17.34 24.93 -13.75
N ASP A 32 -16.72 26.09 -13.54
CA ASP A 32 -17.36 27.39 -13.78
C ASP A 32 -17.72 27.53 -15.27
N TYR A 33 -16.79 27.16 -16.16
CA TYR A 33 -17.06 27.12 -17.60
C TYR A 33 -18.25 26.20 -17.96
N LEU A 34 -18.34 25.01 -17.35
CA LEU A 34 -19.48 24.11 -17.59
C LEU A 34 -20.80 24.71 -17.12
N GLN A 35 -20.82 25.36 -15.96
CA GLN A 35 -22.01 25.95 -15.36
C GLN A 35 -22.50 27.18 -16.14
N GLU A 36 -21.58 28.05 -16.54
CA GLU A 36 -21.87 29.30 -17.26
C GLU A 36 -22.24 29.05 -18.72
N HIS A 37 -21.43 28.26 -19.44
CA HIS A 37 -21.53 28.18 -20.89
C HIS A 37 -22.35 27.00 -21.39
N ARG A 38 -22.51 25.94 -20.59
CA ARG A 38 -23.30 24.75 -20.93
C ARG A 38 -23.06 24.25 -22.37
N PRO A 39 -21.79 24.05 -22.78
CA PRO A 39 -21.43 23.78 -24.17
C PRO A 39 -22.16 22.56 -24.74
N THR A 40 -22.64 22.67 -25.97
CA THR A 40 -23.31 21.56 -26.69
C THR A 40 -22.34 20.58 -27.33
N TRP A 41 -21.06 20.94 -27.44
CA TRP A 41 -20.02 20.06 -28.01
C TRP A 41 -19.53 18.98 -27.04
N LEU A 42 -19.77 19.17 -25.73
CA LEU A 42 -19.35 18.24 -24.69
C LEU A 42 -20.48 17.25 -24.39
N ARG A 43 -20.16 15.96 -24.34
CA ARG A 43 -21.14 14.92 -23.98
C ARG A 43 -21.22 14.68 -22.48
N GLY A 44 -20.10 14.72 -21.77
CA GLY A 44 -20.10 14.44 -20.33
C GLY A 44 -18.72 14.56 -19.69
N VAL A 45 -18.69 14.34 -18.38
CA VAL A 45 -17.49 14.41 -17.55
C VAL A 45 -17.08 13.00 -17.11
N ALA A 46 -15.78 12.74 -17.02
CA ALA A 46 -15.23 11.48 -16.55
C ALA A 46 -14.44 11.65 -15.25
N TYR A 47 -14.79 10.88 -14.22
CA TYR A 47 -14.12 10.87 -12.93
C TYR A 47 -13.24 9.64 -12.77
N GLY A 48 -11.95 9.80 -12.50
CA GLY A 48 -11.02 8.68 -12.43
C GLY A 48 -9.78 8.94 -11.56
N PRO A 49 -8.79 8.04 -11.59
CA PRO A 49 -7.60 8.09 -10.76
C PRO A 49 -6.89 9.44 -10.84
N GLY A 50 -6.42 9.96 -9.71
CA GLY A 50 -5.69 11.24 -9.67
C GLY A 50 -6.57 12.47 -9.91
N THR A 51 -7.88 12.36 -9.71
CA THR A 51 -8.76 13.52 -9.51
C THR A 51 -8.56 14.05 -8.08
N LEU A 52 -8.45 15.37 -7.92
CA LEU A 52 -8.04 16.01 -6.66
C LEU A 52 -9.23 16.42 -5.75
N ILE A 53 -10.45 16.23 -6.23
CA ILE A 53 -11.70 16.51 -5.51
C ILE A 53 -12.50 15.21 -5.40
N THR A 54 -13.43 15.15 -4.45
CA THR A 54 -14.28 13.96 -4.29
C THR A 54 -15.25 13.78 -5.46
N LEU A 55 -15.85 12.59 -5.55
CA LEU A 55 -16.85 12.31 -6.57
C LEU A 55 -18.13 13.11 -6.32
N GLU A 56 -18.53 13.31 -5.06
CA GLU A 56 -19.64 14.17 -4.65
C GLU A 56 -19.44 15.60 -5.11
N GLU A 57 -18.24 16.15 -4.88
CA GLU A 57 -17.92 17.50 -5.33
C GLU A 57 -17.95 17.58 -6.85
N THR A 58 -17.36 16.61 -7.56
CA THR A 58 -17.43 16.53 -9.02
C THR A 58 -18.89 16.50 -9.49
N ARG A 59 -19.75 15.68 -8.87
CA ARG A 59 -21.16 15.56 -9.24
C ARG A 59 -21.92 16.87 -8.98
N ARG A 60 -21.72 17.49 -7.81
CA ARG A 60 -22.32 18.77 -7.42
C ARG A 60 -21.95 19.90 -8.37
N ARG A 61 -20.69 19.94 -8.81
CA ARG A 61 -20.17 20.98 -9.70
C ARG A 61 -20.50 20.76 -11.18
N THR A 62 -20.84 19.53 -11.58
CA THR A 62 -21.16 19.18 -12.97
C THR A 62 -22.66 19.38 -13.24
N PRO A 63 -23.06 20.32 -14.13
CA PRO A 63 -24.47 20.52 -14.47
C PRO A 63 -25.15 19.24 -14.96
N ASP A 64 -26.43 19.03 -14.59
CA ASP A 64 -27.20 17.81 -14.87
C ASP A 64 -27.30 17.42 -16.35
N GLN A 65 -27.14 18.38 -17.27
CA GLN A 65 -27.11 18.09 -18.71
C GLN A 65 -25.90 17.24 -19.14
N PHE A 66 -24.85 17.21 -18.31
CA PHE A 66 -23.64 16.44 -18.54
C PHE A 66 -23.67 15.19 -17.66
N PRO A 67 -23.85 14.00 -18.25
CA PRO A 67 -23.62 12.76 -17.53
C PRO A 67 -22.20 12.70 -16.96
N LEU A 68 -22.07 12.10 -15.78
CA LEU A 68 -20.82 11.84 -15.09
C LEU A 68 -20.53 10.34 -15.14
N ARG A 69 -19.44 9.97 -15.79
CA ARG A 69 -19.01 8.58 -15.95
C ARG A 69 -17.78 8.31 -15.10
N ARG A 70 -17.78 7.23 -14.33
CA ARG A 70 -16.57 6.81 -13.59
C ARG A 70 -15.59 6.09 -14.53
N TYR A 71 -14.31 6.21 -14.23
CA TYR A 71 -13.22 5.46 -14.82
C TYR A 71 -12.40 4.77 -13.72
N PRO A 72 -13.00 3.83 -12.96
CA PRO A 72 -12.45 3.30 -11.72
C PRO A 72 -11.23 2.40 -11.96
N ASP A 73 -10.18 2.58 -11.15
CA ASP A 73 -9.04 1.66 -11.11
C ASP A 73 -9.40 0.37 -10.37
N ILE A 74 -9.43 -0.75 -11.10
CA ILE A 74 -9.75 -2.07 -10.54
C ILE A 74 -8.54 -3.00 -10.47
N THR A 75 -7.36 -2.48 -10.81
CA THR A 75 -6.13 -3.28 -11.00
C THR A 75 -5.17 -3.14 -9.84
N HIS A 76 -4.95 -1.93 -9.36
CA HIS A 76 -3.81 -1.68 -8.50
C HIS A 76 -4.14 -1.82 -7.01
N CYS A 77 -3.17 -2.30 -6.23
CA CYS A 77 -3.32 -2.47 -4.77
C CYS A 77 -2.68 -1.32 -3.97
N VAL A 78 -1.70 -0.64 -4.54
CA VAL A 78 -1.01 0.52 -3.95
C VAL A 78 -0.77 1.59 -4.99
N ARG A 79 -0.58 2.83 -4.54
CA ARG A 79 -0.25 3.96 -5.42
C ARG A 79 -1.30 4.15 -6.53
N CYS A 80 -2.57 4.03 -6.14
CA CYS A 80 -3.74 3.92 -7.02
C CYS A 80 -4.93 4.72 -6.50
N GLN A 81 -6.09 4.61 -7.17
CA GLN A 81 -7.32 5.29 -6.75
C GLN A 81 -7.98 4.64 -5.52
N TYR A 82 -7.94 3.31 -5.44
CA TYR A 82 -8.57 2.53 -4.36
C TYR A 82 -7.54 1.54 -3.80
N PRO A 83 -6.62 1.98 -2.92
CA PRO A 83 -5.64 1.10 -2.33
C PRO A 83 -6.32 0.04 -1.45
N VAL A 84 -5.62 -1.07 -1.21
CA VAL A 84 -6.06 -2.06 -0.23
C VAL A 84 -5.98 -1.41 1.16
N PRO A 85 -7.08 -1.33 1.92
CA PRO A 85 -7.06 -0.67 3.23
C PRO A 85 -6.24 -1.50 4.23
N LYS A 86 -5.46 -0.83 5.11
CA LYS A 86 -4.72 -1.49 6.20
C LYS A 86 -3.83 -2.64 5.74
N TRP A 87 -3.26 -2.52 4.53
CA TRP A 87 -2.53 -3.61 3.90
C TRP A 87 -1.19 -3.86 4.61
N ASP A 88 -0.88 -5.12 4.89
CA ASP A 88 0.36 -5.49 5.55
C ASP A 88 1.59 -5.15 4.68
N GLY A 89 2.59 -4.51 5.29
CA GLY A 89 3.81 -4.07 4.61
C GLY A 89 4.56 -5.20 3.90
N VAL A 90 4.55 -6.43 4.42
CA VAL A 90 5.19 -7.59 3.78
C VAL A 90 4.49 -7.93 2.47
N PHE A 91 3.16 -7.91 2.43
CA PHE A 91 2.42 -8.09 1.19
C PHE A 91 2.67 -6.92 0.23
N ALA A 92 2.65 -5.68 0.72
CA ALA A 92 2.91 -4.51 -0.10
C ALA A 92 4.30 -4.52 -0.73
N GLN A 93 5.34 -5.00 -0.03
CA GLN A 93 6.70 -5.06 -0.56
C GLN A 93 6.93 -6.21 -1.57
N THR A 94 6.11 -7.26 -1.53
CA THR A 94 6.29 -8.49 -2.34
C THR A 94 5.28 -8.60 -3.48
N LEU A 95 4.00 -8.37 -3.22
CA LEU A 95 2.92 -8.35 -4.21
C LEU A 95 2.82 -7.00 -4.91
N ASP A 96 2.96 -5.92 -4.13
CA ASP A 96 3.12 -4.56 -4.63
C ASP A 96 1.96 -4.15 -5.57
N ARG A 97 2.22 -3.51 -6.72
CA ARG A 97 1.21 -2.73 -7.43
C ARG A 97 0.19 -3.56 -8.20
N GLU A 98 0.62 -4.57 -8.96
CA GLU A 98 -0.20 -5.32 -9.95
C GLU A 98 -0.21 -6.86 -9.73
N PRO A 99 -0.49 -7.37 -8.50
CA PRO A 99 -0.67 -8.80 -8.29
C PRO A 99 -2.06 -9.29 -8.74
N PRO A 100 -2.28 -10.61 -8.93
CA PRO A 100 -3.63 -11.18 -8.97
C PRO A 100 -4.40 -10.82 -7.70
N ASN A 101 -5.50 -10.08 -7.83
CA ASN A 101 -6.17 -9.43 -6.70
C ASN A 101 -7.70 -9.57 -6.75
N PRO A 102 -8.26 -10.79 -6.70
CA PRO A 102 -9.70 -10.95 -6.59
C PRO A 102 -10.17 -10.39 -5.24
N ARG A 103 -10.92 -9.28 -5.26
CA ARG A 103 -11.40 -8.58 -4.06
C ARG A 103 -12.92 -8.41 -4.07
N PRO A 104 -13.71 -9.48 -3.93
CA PRO A 104 -15.16 -9.42 -4.06
C PRO A 104 -15.83 -8.44 -3.09
N ARG A 105 -15.42 -8.36 -1.82
CA ARG A 105 -16.01 -7.40 -0.85
C ARG A 105 -15.63 -5.98 -1.19
N ASP A 106 -14.34 -5.71 -1.36
CA ASP A 106 -13.86 -4.34 -1.57
C ASP A 106 -14.43 -3.77 -2.86
N THR A 107 -14.37 -4.57 -3.93
CA THR A 107 -14.80 -4.16 -5.27
C THR A 107 -16.30 -3.85 -5.30
N ALA A 108 -17.12 -4.66 -4.63
CA ALA A 108 -18.55 -4.43 -4.53
C ALA A 108 -18.87 -3.19 -3.69
N HIS A 109 -18.21 -3.03 -2.54
CA HIS A 109 -18.35 -1.86 -1.69
C HIS A 109 -18.00 -0.57 -2.43
N ILE A 110 -16.80 -0.51 -3.05
CA ILE A 110 -16.34 0.63 -3.84
C ILE A 110 -17.32 0.95 -4.97
N HIS A 111 -17.86 -0.06 -5.66
CA HIS A 111 -18.84 0.15 -6.70
C HIS A 111 -20.09 0.87 -6.14
N ASN A 112 -20.67 0.32 -5.07
CA ASN A 112 -21.98 0.69 -4.55
C ASN A 112 -21.99 2.04 -3.83
N VAL A 113 -20.97 2.36 -3.03
CA VAL A 113 -20.85 3.67 -2.35
C VAL A 113 -20.93 4.83 -3.33
N TRP A 114 -20.43 4.62 -4.54
CA TRP A 114 -20.30 5.65 -5.57
C TRP A 114 -21.31 5.51 -6.72
N ALA A 115 -22.20 4.52 -6.68
CA ALA A 115 -23.05 4.18 -7.84
C ALA A 115 -24.03 5.31 -8.17
N GLU A 116 -24.73 5.84 -7.17
CA GLU A 116 -25.76 6.87 -7.34
C GLU A 116 -25.22 8.23 -7.83
N LEU A 117 -23.91 8.46 -7.66
CA LEU A 117 -23.26 9.71 -8.08
C LEU A 117 -22.86 9.71 -9.56
N SER A 118 -23.09 8.62 -10.30
CA SER A 118 -22.63 8.49 -11.68
C SER A 118 -23.67 7.83 -12.59
N ASP A 119 -23.59 8.13 -13.88
CA ASP A 119 -24.43 7.56 -14.94
C ASP A 119 -23.86 6.24 -15.50
N GLY A 120 -22.85 5.67 -14.82
CA GLY A 120 -22.17 4.43 -15.21
C GLY A 120 -20.65 4.55 -15.17
N PHE A 121 -19.95 3.52 -15.65
CA PHE A 121 -18.49 3.47 -15.60
C PHE A 121 -17.85 2.81 -16.84
N VAL A 122 -16.54 2.99 -16.97
CA VAL A 122 -15.64 2.18 -17.79
C VAL A 122 -14.46 1.78 -16.92
N SER A 123 -14.27 0.50 -16.62
CA SER A 123 -13.20 0.09 -15.69
C SER A 123 -11.81 0.33 -16.29
N TYR A 124 -10.92 0.99 -15.54
CA TYR A 124 -9.49 1.01 -15.82
C TYR A 124 -8.88 -0.33 -15.39
N SER A 125 -8.36 -1.08 -16.36
CA SER A 125 -7.75 -2.40 -16.16
C SER A 125 -6.42 -2.47 -16.88
N ASP A 126 -5.45 -3.13 -16.25
CA ASP A 126 -4.10 -3.31 -16.80
C ASP A 126 -3.83 -4.74 -17.29
N GLY A 127 -4.74 -5.70 -17.13
CA GLY A 127 -4.49 -7.05 -17.63
C GLY A 127 -5.41 -8.16 -17.14
N ALA A 128 -4.82 -9.35 -16.93
CA ALA A 128 -5.53 -10.56 -16.54
C ALA A 128 -5.69 -10.70 -15.01
N HIS A 129 -4.86 -10.00 -14.24
CA HIS A 129 -4.80 -10.11 -12.78
C HIS A 129 -6.01 -9.51 -12.05
N ASP A 130 -6.70 -8.59 -12.72
CA ASP A 130 -7.93 -7.93 -12.27
C ASP A 130 -9.21 -8.54 -12.89
N ASP A 131 -9.10 -9.71 -13.54
CA ASP A 131 -10.19 -10.32 -14.33
C ASP A 131 -11.47 -10.53 -13.52
N PHE A 132 -11.37 -11.04 -12.29
CA PHE A 132 -12.55 -11.21 -11.44
C PHE A 132 -13.19 -9.88 -11.04
N ASN A 133 -12.39 -8.84 -10.78
CA ASN A 133 -12.91 -7.54 -10.41
C ASN A 133 -13.78 -6.97 -11.55
N LYS A 134 -13.41 -7.18 -12.82
CA LYS A 134 -14.26 -6.81 -13.98
C LYS A 134 -15.64 -7.44 -13.93
N MET A 135 -15.73 -8.69 -13.49
CA MET A 135 -16.97 -9.45 -13.44
C MET A 135 -17.90 -8.89 -12.37
N VAL A 136 -17.36 -8.62 -11.18
CA VAL A 136 -18.11 -7.96 -10.08
C VAL A 136 -18.59 -6.58 -10.52
N TRP A 137 -17.69 -5.74 -11.07
CA TRP A 137 -18.06 -4.41 -11.56
C TRP A 137 -19.13 -4.48 -12.64
N SER A 138 -19.02 -5.39 -13.61
CA SER A 138 -19.98 -5.50 -14.72
C SER A 138 -21.35 -5.99 -14.26
N ALA A 139 -21.39 -6.94 -13.33
CA ALA A 139 -22.63 -7.44 -12.76
C ALA A 139 -23.34 -6.35 -11.95
N LEU A 140 -22.63 -5.64 -11.09
CA LEU A 140 -23.19 -4.55 -10.29
C LEU A 140 -23.56 -3.30 -11.12
N ALA A 141 -22.91 -3.09 -12.27
CA ALA A 141 -23.34 -2.06 -13.24
C ALA A 141 -24.73 -2.35 -13.80
N TRP A 142 -25.02 -3.64 -14.00
CA TRP A 142 -26.28 -4.10 -14.57
C TRP A 142 -27.38 -4.09 -13.51
N ASP A 143 -27.06 -4.58 -12.30
CA ASP A 143 -27.94 -4.60 -11.14
C ASP A 143 -27.14 -4.31 -9.86
N PRO A 144 -27.21 -3.08 -9.31
CA PRO A 144 -26.47 -2.70 -8.10
C PRO A 144 -26.82 -3.52 -6.85
N GLU A 145 -27.99 -4.18 -6.85
CA GLU A 145 -28.49 -5.01 -5.73
C GLU A 145 -28.16 -6.51 -5.91
N ALA A 146 -27.42 -6.88 -6.96
CA ALA A 146 -27.05 -8.27 -7.21
C ALA A 146 -26.24 -8.86 -6.04
N ASP A 147 -26.53 -10.11 -5.67
CA ASP A 147 -25.79 -10.79 -4.61
C ASP A 147 -24.37 -11.13 -5.07
N VAL A 148 -23.37 -10.51 -4.44
CA VAL A 148 -21.94 -10.72 -4.70
C VAL A 148 -21.55 -12.20 -4.54
N LYS A 149 -22.22 -12.93 -3.65
CA LYS A 149 -22.01 -14.36 -3.49
C LYS A 149 -22.40 -15.13 -4.75
N GLU A 150 -23.54 -14.81 -5.35
CA GLU A 150 -23.98 -15.42 -6.61
C GLU A 150 -23.02 -15.08 -7.74
N ILE A 151 -22.52 -13.84 -7.82
CA ILE A 151 -21.50 -13.43 -8.81
C ILE A 151 -20.22 -14.29 -8.67
N VAL A 152 -19.73 -14.50 -7.45
CA VAL A 152 -18.57 -15.38 -7.18
C VAL A 152 -18.86 -16.82 -7.60
N GLU A 153 -20.01 -17.37 -7.22
CA GLU A 153 -20.38 -18.74 -7.55
C GLU A 153 -20.56 -18.94 -9.06
N ASP A 154 -21.17 -17.99 -9.76
CA ASP A 154 -21.35 -18.03 -11.21
C ASP A 154 -20.02 -17.95 -11.95
N TYR A 155 -19.13 -17.05 -11.53
CA TYR A 155 -17.76 -16.98 -12.06
C TYR A 155 -17.03 -18.32 -11.88
N CYS A 156 -17.05 -18.87 -10.68
CA CYS A 156 -16.37 -20.14 -10.38
C CYS A 156 -17.01 -21.31 -11.15
N ARG A 157 -18.33 -21.37 -11.25
CA ARG A 157 -19.03 -22.42 -12.00
C ARG A 157 -18.72 -22.36 -13.49
N LEU A 158 -18.67 -21.15 -14.06
CA LEU A 158 -18.38 -20.93 -15.47
C LEU A 158 -16.93 -21.28 -15.82
N PHE A 159 -15.96 -20.81 -15.02
CA PHE A 159 -14.55 -20.92 -15.37
C PHE A 159 -13.84 -22.12 -14.75
N PHE A 160 -14.29 -22.66 -13.61
CA PHE A 160 -13.64 -23.78 -12.92
C PHE A 160 -14.49 -25.06 -12.90
N GLY A 161 -15.77 -24.94 -13.24
CA GLY A 161 -16.70 -26.06 -13.33
C GLY A 161 -17.38 -26.42 -12.01
N PRO A 162 -18.56 -27.06 -12.08
CA PRO A 162 -19.39 -27.33 -10.90
C PRO A 162 -18.76 -28.28 -9.89
N SER A 163 -17.83 -29.15 -10.33
CA SER A 163 -17.17 -30.14 -9.44
C SER A 163 -16.19 -29.51 -8.45
N THR A 164 -15.74 -28.27 -8.69
CA THR A 164 -14.79 -27.56 -7.80
C THR A 164 -15.39 -26.29 -7.20
N LEU A 165 -16.71 -26.09 -7.37
CA LEU A 165 -17.39 -24.84 -7.01
C LEU A 165 -17.26 -24.51 -5.52
N ALA A 166 -17.36 -25.51 -4.63
CA ALA A 166 -17.27 -25.31 -3.20
C ALA A 166 -15.88 -24.76 -2.80
N GLU A 167 -14.81 -25.38 -3.28
CA GLU A 167 -13.43 -24.99 -2.99
C GLU A 167 -13.07 -23.66 -3.64
N THR A 168 -13.44 -23.46 -4.90
CA THR A 168 -13.04 -22.27 -5.65
C THR A 168 -13.80 -21.03 -5.23
N SER A 169 -15.10 -21.12 -4.93
CA SER A 169 -15.86 -19.98 -4.38
C SER A 169 -15.30 -19.54 -3.02
N GLN A 170 -15.08 -20.47 -2.08
CA GLN A 170 -14.44 -20.17 -0.80
C GLN A 170 -13.01 -19.68 -0.99
N GLY A 171 -12.27 -20.24 -1.95
CA GLY A 171 -10.91 -19.85 -2.28
C GLY A 171 -10.81 -18.41 -2.78
N VAL A 172 -11.77 -17.92 -3.58
CA VAL A 172 -11.83 -16.52 -4.02
C VAL A 172 -12.02 -15.56 -2.83
N TRP A 173 -12.96 -15.86 -1.93
CA TRP A 173 -13.12 -15.08 -0.69
C TRP A 173 -11.89 -15.17 0.23
N GLY A 174 -11.23 -16.32 0.25
CA GLY A 174 -10.01 -16.57 1.02
C GLY A 174 -8.83 -15.73 0.53
N LEU A 175 -8.68 -15.52 -0.78
CA LEU A 175 -7.61 -14.69 -1.35
C LEU A 175 -7.71 -13.22 -0.94
N GLU A 176 -8.91 -12.67 -0.84
CA GLU A 176 -9.13 -11.34 -0.27
C GLU A 176 -8.87 -11.35 1.25
N LYS A 177 -9.38 -12.36 1.96
CA LYS A 177 -9.19 -12.50 3.42
C LYS A 177 -7.72 -12.68 3.83
N ASN A 178 -6.88 -13.21 2.96
CA ASN A 178 -5.43 -13.32 3.20
C ASN A 178 -4.78 -11.94 3.43
N TRP A 179 -5.35 -10.87 2.89
CA TRP A 179 -4.86 -9.50 3.04
C TRP A 179 -5.44 -8.73 4.22
N ASP A 180 -6.35 -9.34 4.99
CA ASP A 180 -6.93 -8.71 6.17
C ASP A 180 -6.04 -8.96 7.39
N GLY A 181 -5.45 -7.88 7.90
CA GLY A 181 -4.62 -7.87 9.10
C GLY A 181 -3.17 -8.36 8.90
N PRO A 182 -2.39 -8.44 9.99
CA PRO A 182 -0.97 -8.79 9.93
C PRO A 182 -0.74 -10.19 9.35
N ILE A 183 0.19 -10.30 8.40
CA ILE A 183 0.51 -11.58 7.74
C ILE A 183 0.99 -12.64 8.75
N SER A 184 1.70 -12.21 9.80
CA SER A 184 2.24 -13.07 10.85
C SER A 184 1.16 -13.75 11.70
N GLU A 185 -0.02 -13.14 11.81
CA GLU A 185 -1.13 -13.63 12.64
C GLU A 185 -2.25 -14.27 11.81
N ASN A 186 -2.23 -14.11 10.48
CA ASN A 186 -3.30 -14.54 9.60
C ASN A 186 -3.31 -16.05 9.35
N ARG A 187 -4.12 -16.78 10.13
CA ARG A 187 -4.28 -18.24 10.04
C ARG A 187 -5.00 -18.72 8.78
N HIS A 188 -5.74 -17.84 8.10
CA HIS A 188 -6.53 -18.20 6.92
C HIS A 188 -5.66 -18.49 5.69
N ILE A 189 -4.43 -17.97 5.64
CA ILE A 189 -3.53 -18.15 4.48
C ILE A 189 -3.30 -19.63 4.15
N ALA A 190 -3.08 -20.46 5.18
CA ALA A 190 -2.90 -21.90 5.00
C ALA A 190 -4.20 -22.61 4.56
N GLU A 191 -5.35 -22.16 5.08
CA GLU A 191 -6.68 -22.67 4.70
C GLU A 191 -6.99 -22.36 3.23
N THR A 192 -6.76 -21.11 2.81
CA THR A 192 -6.89 -20.66 1.42
C THR A 192 -6.04 -21.50 0.48
N LEU A 193 -4.77 -21.74 0.79
CA LEU A 193 -3.91 -22.62 -0.03
C LEU A 193 -4.46 -24.05 -0.13
N ASN A 194 -5.00 -24.59 0.96
CA ASN A 194 -5.58 -25.94 0.95
C ASN A 194 -6.83 -26.04 0.08
N LEU A 195 -7.67 -24.99 0.03
CA LEU A 195 -8.83 -24.91 -0.87
C LEU A 195 -8.38 -25.01 -2.33
N TRP A 196 -7.39 -24.19 -2.74
CA TRP A 196 -6.89 -24.19 -4.11
C TRP A 196 -6.19 -25.51 -4.49
N ARG A 197 -5.44 -26.13 -3.57
CA ARG A 197 -4.85 -27.47 -3.79
C ARG A 197 -5.91 -28.57 -3.89
N SER A 198 -6.97 -28.49 -3.10
CA SER A 198 -8.09 -29.42 -3.17
C SER A 198 -8.81 -29.29 -4.52
N ALA A 199 -9.11 -28.06 -4.95
CA ALA A 199 -9.70 -27.79 -6.25
C ALA A 199 -8.83 -28.32 -7.40
N GLU A 200 -7.50 -28.12 -7.34
CA GLU A 200 -6.57 -28.63 -8.35
C GLU A 200 -6.68 -30.16 -8.49
N LYS A 201 -6.65 -30.87 -7.36
CA LYS A 201 -6.77 -32.34 -7.34
C LYS A 201 -8.11 -32.81 -7.90
N GLN A 202 -9.20 -32.10 -7.62
CA GLN A 202 -10.54 -32.46 -8.06
C GLN A 202 -10.81 -32.14 -9.54
N GLY A 203 -10.29 -31.01 -10.02
CA GLY A 203 -10.48 -30.55 -11.41
C GLY A 203 -9.57 -31.23 -12.43
N GLY A 204 -8.46 -31.83 -11.99
CA GLY A 204 -7.52 -32.55 -12.85
C GLY A 204 -6.85 -31.67 -13.90
N GLU A 205 -6.31 -32.30 -14.95
CA GLU A 205 -5.49 -31.62 -15.97
C GLU A 205 -6.21 -30.46 -16.67
N ALA A 206 -7.51 -30.58 -16.92
CA ALA A 206 -8.29 -29.54 -17.59
C ALA A 206 -8.36 -28.25 -16.75
N LEU A 207 -8.54 -28.37 -15.43
CA LEU A 207 -8.54 -27.21 -14.54
C LEU A 207 -7.12 -26.66 -14.32
N SER A 208 -6.12 -27.53 -14.17
CA SER A 208 -4.72 -27.11 -14.04
C SER A 208 -4.18 -26.38 -15.28
N ALA A 209 -4.76 -26.61 -16.47
CA ALA A 209 -4.44 -25.86 -17.69
C ALA A 209 -5.20 -24.52 -17.82
N ASN A 210 -6.15 -24.22 -16.92
CA ASN A 210 -6.91 -22.98 -16.96
C ASN A 210 -6.10 -21.83 -16.33
N TRP A 211 -5.82 -20.80 -17.11
CA TRP A 211 -5.03 -19.66 -16.66
C TRP A 211 -5.62 -18.91 -15.45
N ARG A 212 -6.95 -18.81 -15.33
CA ARG A 212 -7.61 -18.17 -14.18
C ARG A 212 -7.34 -18.97 -12.91
N PHE A 213 -7.39 -20.29 -13.03
CA PHE A 213 -7.12 -21.19 -11.92
C PHE A 213 -5.64 -21.16 -11.54
N GLN A 214 -4.74 -21.25 -12.51
CA GLN A 214 -3.29 -21.12 -12.30
C GLN A 214 -2.94 -19.80 -11.59
N MET A 215 -3.60 -18.70 -11.97
CA MET A 215 -3.36 -17.37 -11.42
C MET A 215 -3.75 -17.29 -9.94
N TYR A 216 -4.90 -17.84 -9.57
CA TYR A 216 -5.34 -17.86 -8.18
C TYR A 216 -4.61 -18.88 -7.32
N LEU A 217 -4.24 -20.02 -7.89
CA LEU A 217 -3.36 -20.97 -7.21
C LEU A 217 -1.96 -20.38 -7.00
N PHE A 218 -1.39 -19.66 -7.99
CA PHE A 218 -0.14 -18.93 -7.83
C PHE A 218 -0.25 -17.97 -6.66
N ARG A 219 -1.33 -17.20 -6.60
CA ARG A 219 -1.55 -16.23 -5.53
C ARG A 219 -1.65 -16.88 -4.15
N ALA A 220 -2.38 -17.97 -4.02
CA ALA A 220 -2.49 -18.71 -2.75
C ALA A 220 -1.16 -19.34 -2.31
N VAL A 221 -0.37 -19.86 -3.26
CA VAL A 221 0.98 -20.39 -2.98
C VAL A 221 1.91 -19.26 -2.56
N PHE A 222 1.81 -18.09 -3.21
CA PHE A 222 2.65 -16.92 -2.92
C PHE A 222 2.41 -16.43 -1.50
N ASP A 223 1.14 -16.22 -1.12
CA ASP A 223 0.79 -15.72 0.21
C ASP A 223 1.32 -16.65 1.32
N ALA A 224 1.13 -17.97 1.17
CA ALA A 224 1.64 -18.96 2.12
C ALA A 224 3.17 -19.03 2.15
N TYR A 225 3.84 -18.87 1.00
CA TYR A 225 5.29 -18.85 0.92
C TYR A 225 5.87 -17.64 1.65
N ILE A 226 5.31 -16.46 1.40
CA ILE A 226 5.76 -15.20 2.01
C ILE A 226 5.52 -15.21 3.53
N GLN A 227 4.38 -15.68 4.01
CA GLN A 227 4.10 -15.77 5.46
C GLN A 227 5.18 -16.60 6.18
N ILE A 228 5.47 -17.80 5.68
CA ILE A 228 6.44 -18.71 6.32
C ILE A 228 7.85 -18.13 6.24
N ARG A 229 8.20 -17.46 5.13
CA ARG A 229 9.52 -16.81 5.03
C ARG A 229 9.64 -15.63 5.99
N HIS A 230 8.62 -14.78 6.07
CA HIS A 230 8.60 -13.65 6.98
C HIS A 230 8.81 -14.09 8.43
N GLU A 231 8.07 -15.10 8.89
CA GLU A 231 8.21 -15.65 10.25
C GLU A 231 9.66 -16.06 10.55
N LYS A 232 10.31 -16.72 9.59
CA LYS A 232 11.69 -17.19 9.74
C LYS A 232 12.72 -16.07 9.67
N GLU A 233 12.53 -15.09 8.78
CA GLU A 233 13.38 -13.90 8.72
C GLU A 233 13.28 -13.05 10.00
N MET A 234 12.10 -12.96 10.61
CA MET A 234 11.92 -12.30 11.91
C MET A 234 12.63 -13.06 13.05
N GLU A 235 12.73 -14.39 12.98
CA GLU A 235 13.56 -15.17 13.91
C GLU A 235 15.05 -14.80 13.79
N TYR A 236 15.56 -14.66 12.56
CA TYR A 236 16.94 -14.24 12.32
C TYR A 236 17.20 -12.81 12.81
N GLN A 237 16.25 -11.89 12.63
CA GLN A 237 16.35 -10.54 13.19
C GLN A 237 16.38 -10.58 14.73
N ARG A 238 15.49 -11.33 15.39
CA ARG A 238 15.53 -11.47 16.86
C ARG A 238 16.86 -12.04 17.36
N GLN A 239 17.43 -13.01 16.66
CA GLN A 239 18.77 -13.53 16.95
C GLN A 239 19.83 -12.44 16.81
N ALA A 240 19.78 -11.64 15.73
CA ALA A 240 20.71 -10.53 15.53
C ALA A 240 20.63 -9.49 16.66
N TYR A 241 19.43 -9.11 17.11
CA TYR A 241 19.24 -8.20 18.24
C TYR A 241 19.79 -8.79 19.55
N SER A 242 19.59 -10.09 19.79
CA SER A 242 20.16 -10.79 20.96
C SER A 242 21.70 -10.78 20.94
N GLU A 243 22.33 -10.90 19.78
CA GLU A 243 23.79 -10.77 19.66
C GLU A 243 24.26 -9.32 19.86
N LEU A 244 23.55 -8.33 19.33
CA LEU A 244 23.85 -6.91 19.54
C LEU A 244 23.76 -6.52 21.02
N ALA A 245 22.81 -7.05 21.77
CA ALA A 245 22.65 -6.78 23.20
C ALA A 245 23.86 -7.18 24.05
N LYS A 246 24.75 -8.07 23.53
CA LYS A 246 25.97 -8.49 24.21
C LYS A 246 27.16 -7.54 23.97
N ALA A 247 26.99 -6.48 23.17
CA ALA A 247 28.08 -5.61 22.73
C ALA A 247 28.92 -5.03 23.87
N SER A 248 28.31 -4.67 25.00
CA SER A 248 29.03 -4.16 26.18
C SER A 248 29.93 -5.20 26.86
N GLU A 249 29.65 -6.49 26.66
CA GLU A 249 30.40 -7.60 27.27
C GLU A 249 31.51 -8.13 26.35
N ILE A 250 31.22 -8.26 25.05
CA ILE A 250 32.11 -8.91 24.07
C ILE A 250 32.74 -7.93 23.06
N GLY A 251 32.35 -6.66 23.10
CA GLY A 251 32.77 -5.62 22.15
C GLY A 251 31.85 -5.53 20.91
N CYS A 252 31.65 -4.31 20.42
CA CYS A 252 30.75 -3.98 19.32
C CYS A 252 31.09 -4.75 18.04
N SER A 253 32.37 -4.85 17.69
CA SER A 253 32.80 -5.56 16.47
C SER A 253 32.44 -7.04 16.49
N GLN A 254 32.57 -7.71 17.64
CA GLN A 254 32.24 -9.12 17.77
C GLN A 254 30.72 -9.34 17.79
N ALA A 255 29.99 -8.49 18.50
CA ALA A 255 28.52 -8.51 18.51
C ALA A 255 27.92 -8.28 17.12
N ILE A 256 28.42 -7.29 16.38
CA ILE A 256 28.01 -7.00 14.99
C ILE A 256 28.32 -8.18 14.07
N ALA A 257 29.50 -8.80 14.19
CA ALA A 257 29.85 -9.96 13.38
C ALA A 257 28.89 -11.15 13.62
N ALA A 258 28.53 -11.42 14.88
CA ALA A 258 27.56 -12.45 15.23
C ALA A 258 26.14 -12.10 14.74
N ALA A 259 25.73 -10.84 14.85
CA ALA A 259 24.46 -10.35 14.32
C ALA A 259 24.36 -10.50 12.79
N ARG A 260 25.44 -10.18 12.06
CA ARG A 260 25.53 -10.42 10.61
C ARG A 260 25.39 -11.88 10.24
N GLU A 261 26.05 -12.77 10.98
CA GLU A 261 25.95 -14.22 10.75
C GLU A 261 24.52 -14.73 10.98
N ALA A 262 23.82 -14.19 11.99
CA ALA A 262 22.40 -14.51 12.21
C ALA A 262 21.54 -14.10 11.01
N LEU A 263 21.71 -12.89 10.49
CA LEU A 263 20.96 -12.37 9.33
C LEU A 263 21.30 -13.11 8.02
N ALA A 264 22.57 -13.50 7.82
CA ALA A 264 23.06 -14.19 6.63
C ALA A 264 22.44 -15.60 6.44
N GLN A 265 21.75 -16.14 7.46
CA GLN A 265 21.00 -17.39 7.34
C GLN A 265 19.94 -17.34 6.24
N ALA A 266 19.34 -16.18 5.99
CA ALA A 266 18.33 -16.01 4.93
C ALA A 266 18.88 -16.35 3.53
N ASP A 267 20.18 -16.15 3.28
CA ASP A 267 20.80 -16.47 1.99
C ASP A 267 21.17 -17.95 1.85
N ARG A 268 21.37 -18.64 2.98
CA ARG A 268 21.89 -20.01 3.04
C ARG A 268 20.79 -21.06 3.21
N ILE A 269 19.71 -20.70 3.90
CA ILE A 269 18.62 -21.61 4.23
C ILE A 269 17.45 -21.34 3.27
N ARG A 270 17.14 -22.32 2.41
CA ARG A 270 15.98 -22.25 1.53
C ARG A 270 14.72 -22.63 2.31
N ILE A 271 13.90 -21.64 2.65
CA ILE A 271 12.60 -21.85 3.30
C ILE A 271 11.59 -22.39 2.29
N ARG A 272 10.85 -23.45 2.67
CA ARG A 272 9.80 -24.08 1.86
C ARG A 272 10.15 -24.17 0.36
N PRO A 273 11.24 -24.87 0.01
CA PRO A 273 11.67 -24.98 -1.39
C PRO A 273 10.60 -25.62 -2.28
N ASP A 274 9.70 -26.42 -1.71
CA ASP A 274 8.53 -26.97 -2.38
C ASP A 274 7.54 -25.89 -2.86
N LEU A 275 7.27 -24.86 -2.04
CA LEU A 275 6.42 -23.74 -2.44
C LEU A 275 7.11 -22.83 -3.45
N ARG A 276 8.40 -22.55 -3.25
CA ARG A 276 9.18 -21.72 -4.18
C ARG A 276 9.25 -22.37 -5.57
N LEU A 277 9.47 -23.67 -5.64
CA LEU A 277 9.45 -24.43 -6.89
C LEU A 277 8.05 -24.41 -7.52
N ARG A 278 6.99 -24.51 -6.71
CA ARG A 278 5.61 -24.44 -7.20
C ARG A 278 5.30 -23.07 -7.82
N LEU A 279 5.81 -21.98 -7.26
CA LEU A 279 5.68 -20.63 -7.85
C LEU A 279 6.38 -20.53 -9.21
N GLU A 280 7.56 -21.12 -9.36
CA GLU A 280 8.29 -21.13 -10.64
C GLU A 280 7.54 -21.89 -11.71
N GLN A 281 7.01 -23.07 -11.36
CA GLN A 281 6.19 -23.90 -12.25
C GLN A 281 4.95 -23.13 -12.70
N LEU A 282 4.17 -22.59 -11.76
CA LEU A 282 2.98 -21.81 -12.08
C LEU A 282 3.30 -20.54 -12.86
N GLY A 283 4.47 -19.92 -12.64
CA GLY A 283 4.96 -18.80 -13.44
C GLY A 283 5.14 -19.19 -14.90
N VAL A 284 5.81 -20.31 -15.17
CA VAL A 284 5.99 -20.85 -16.53
C VAL A 284 4.64 -21.22 -17.16
N ASP A 285 3.75 -21.87 -16.40
CA ASP A 285 2.43 -22.26 -16.86
C ASP A 285 1.57 -21.04 -17.24
N LEU A 286 1.59 -19.98 -16.42
CA LEU A 286 0.89 -18.72 -16.69
C LEU A 286 1.48 -17.98 -17.88
N GLN A 287 2.80 -18.01 -18.05
CA GLN A 287 3.43 -17.46 -19.24
C GLN A 287 2.97 -18.21 -20.50
N ALA A 288 2.95 -19.55 -20.46
CA ALA A 288 2.50 -20.35 -21.58
C ALA A 288 1.01 -20.15 -21.89
N SER A 289 0.19 -20.01 -20.86
CA SER A 289 -1.27 -19.96 -20.99
C SER A 289 -1.79 -18.59 -21.42
N ILE A 290 -1.21 -17.50 -20.91
CA ILE A 290 -1.69 -16.12 -21.16
C ILE A 290 -0.58 -15.07 -21.34
N GLY A 291 0.69 -15.47 -21.35
CA GLY A 291 1.80 -14.53 -21.47
C GLY A 291 2.04 -13.69 -20.22
N TYR A 292 1.64 -14.17 -19.03
CA TYR A 292 1.84 -13.42 -17.79
C TYR A 292 3.34 -13.17 -17.53
N GLN A 293 3.72 -11.91 -17.32
CA GLN A 293 5.11 -11.47 -17.21
C GLN A 293 5.56 -11.37 -15.74
N MET A 294 5.87 -12.52 -15.12
CA MET A 294 6.18 -12.59 -13.68
C MET A 294 7.58 -12.08 -13.27
N SER A 295 8.43 -11.69 -14.21
CA SER A 295 9.78 -11.14 -13.98
C SER A 295 10.20 -10.22 -15.13
N VAL A 296 11.08 -9.25 -14.87
CA VAL A 296 11.75 -8.46 -15.93
C VAL A 296 12.76 -9.30 -16.73
N ARG A 297 13.27 -10.38 -16.13
CA ARG A 297 14.24 -11.28 -16.75
C ARG A 297 13.55 -12.23 -17.72
N GLU A 298 14.35 -12.80 -18.62
CA GLU A 298 13.91 -13.92 -19.46
C GLU A 298 13.42 -15.09 -18.60
N PRO A 299 12.36 -15.80 -19.02
CA PRO A 299 11.62 -15.65 -20.28
C PRO A 299 10.51 -14.56 -20.25
N TYR A 300 10.23 -13.96 -19.09
CA TYR A 300 9.00 -13.19 -18.83
C TYR A 300 8.98 -11.77 -19.42
N ARG A 301 10.10 -11.05 -19.34
CA ARG A 301 10.31 -9.72 -19.96
C ARG A 301 9.27 -8.66 -19.56
N ALA A 302 8.86 -8.63 -18.30
CA ALA A 302 8.07 -7.52 -17.76
C ALA A 302 8.78 -6.18 -17.98
N ARG A 303 8.02 -5.11 -18.21
CA ARG A 303 8.59 -3.77 -18.51
C ARG A 303 9.46 -3.25 -17.36
N ASN A 304 9.02 -3.47 -16.12
CA ASN A 304 9.74 -3.17 -14.90
C ASN A 304 9.10 -3.94 -13.73
N PRO A 305 9.71 -3.95 -12.53
CA PRO A 305 9.23 -4.76 -11.42
C PRO A 305 7.88 -4.36 -10.82
N GLU A 306 7.39 -3.13 -11.04
CA GLU A 306 6.04 -2.72 -10.61
C GLU A 306 4.94 -3.33 -11.51
N ARG A 307 5.29 -3.79 -12.72
CA ARG A 307 4.35 -4.32 -13.72
C ARG A 307 4.10 -5.82 -13.58
N GLY A 308 3.61 -6.22 -12.41
CA GLY A 308 3.23 -7.61 -12.13
C GLY A 308 4.39 -8.60 -12.05
N ALA A 309 5.63 -8.11 -11.94
CA ALA A 309 6.85 -8.93 -11.91
C ALA A 309 7.08 -9.54 -10.51
N LEU A 310 6.15 -10.38 -10.05
CA LEU A 310 6.09 -10.86 -8.67
C LEU A 310 7.31 -11.72 -8.27
N LEU A 311 7.91 -12.46 -9.20
CA LEU A 311 9.08 -13.30 -8.91
C LEU A 311 10.34 -12.48 -8.64
N ASP A 312 10.45 -11.26 -9.16
CA ASP A 312 11.58 -10.37 -8.87
C ASP A 312 11.56 -9.84 -7.43
N LYS A 313 10.37 -9.85 -6.83
CA LYS A 313 10.12 -9.34 -5.47
C LYS A 313 9.98 -10.47 -4.47
N ALA A 314 9.74 -11.69 -4.96
CA ALA A 314 9.53 -12.88 -4.15
C ALA A 314 10.66 -13.09 -3.16
N ASP A 315 11.92 -12.83 -3.49
CA ASP A 315 13.07 -13.12 -2.63
C ASP A 315 13.62 -11.88 -1.88
N ARG A 316 12.86 -10.78 -1.83
CA ARG A 316 13.26 -9.57 -1.10
C ARG A 316 13.34 -9.82 0.41
N PRO A 317 14.27 -9.16 1.13
CA PRO A 317 14.28 -9.14 2.59
C PRO A 317 12.96 -8.59 3.15
N LEU A 318 12.38 -9.31 4.10
CA LEU A 318 11.06 -9.07 4.70
C LEU A 318 11.14 -8.47 6.12
N ASN A 319 12.28 -7.87 6.45
CA ASN A 319 12.60 -7.36 7.77
C ASN A 319 13.66 -6.22 7.67
N ASP A 320 14.22 -5.78 8.80
CA ASP A 320 15.18 -4.67 8.86
C ASP A 320 16.60 -5.03 8.37
N ARG A 321 16.84 -6.24 7.84
CA ARG A 321 18.19 -6.69 7.46
C ARG A 321 18.97 -5.67 6.58
N PRO A 322 18.42 -5.11 5.49
CA PRO A 322 19.15 -4.13 4.68
C PRO A 322 19.61 -2.90 5.47
N TRP A 323 18.73 -2.40 6.35
CA TRP A 323 19.03 -1.27 7.22
C TRP A 323 20.07 -1.62 8.30
N LEU A 324 19.90 -2.77 8.95
CA LEU A 324 20.85 -3.25 9.98
C LEU A 324 22.25 -3.42 9.41
N GLU A 325 22.39 -4.06 8.25
CA GLU A 325 23.71 -4.26 7.62
C GLU A 325 24.39 -2.92 7.29
N ASN A 326 23.64 -1.94 6.79
CA ASN A 326 24.12 -0.59 6.54
C ASN A 326 24.51 0.14 7.85
N ARG A 327 23.68 0.05 8.89
CA ARG A 327 23.99 0.62 10.21
C ARG A 327 25.22 -0.03 10.83
N PHE A 328 25.44 -1.33 10.64
CA PHE A 328 26.63 -2.01 11.11
C PHE A 328 27.91 -1.44 10.47
N ASP A 329 27.91 -1.16 9.17
CA ASP A 329 29.06 -0.53 8.51
C ASP A 329 29.34 0.87 9.09
N GLN A 330 28.29 1.67 9.28
CA GLN A 330 28.41 3.01 9.87
C GLN A 330 28.94 2.95 11.31
N ILE A 331 28.49 2.00 12.12
CA ILE A 331 28.93 1.82 13.51
C ILE A 331 30.40 1.38 13.55
N LEU A 332 30.80 0.40 12.73
CA LEU A 332 32.18 -0.09 12.71
C LEU A 332 33.17 1.01 12.28
N ALA A 333 32.73 1.97 11.48
CA ALA A 333 33.51 3.13 11.06
C ALA A 333 33.72 4.18 12.16
N LEU A 334 32.96 4.18 13.25
CA LEU A 334 33.18 5.07 14.40
C LEU A 334 34.51 4.73 15.08
N GLU A 335 35.25 5.75 15.53
CA GLU A 335 36.58 5.54 16.13
C GLU A 335 36.52 4.98 17.55
N LYS A 336 35.53 5.44 18.35
CA LYS A 336 35.46 5.12 19.78
C LYS A 336 34.44 4.03 20.07
N GLU A 337 34.85 3.05 20.86
CA GLU A 337 33.97 1.95 21.31
C GLU A 337 32.71 2.47 22.04
N GLY A 338 32.84 3.52 22.86
CA GLY A 338 31.69 4.14 23.52
C GLY A 338 30.66 4.72 22.55
N GLU A 339 31.10 5.33 21.44
CA GLU A 339 30.19 5.85 20.40
C GLU A 339 29.49 4.71 19.66
N ARG A 340 30.20 3.59 19.45
CA ARG A 340 29.60 2.37 18.87
C ARG A 340 28.53 1.76 19.77
N LEU A 341 28.79 1.68 21.08
CA LEU A 341 27.83 1.18 22.06
C LEU A 341 26.56 2.03 22.07
N VAL A 342 26.68 3.36 22.04
CA VAL A 342 25.53 4.27 21.95
C VAL A 342 24.74 4.04 20.66
N ALA A 343 25.42 3.85 19.53
CA ALA A 343 24.74 3.60 18.25
C ALA A 343 24.08 2.21 18.17
N ILE A 344 24.63 1.19 18.84
CA ILE A 344 23.97 -0.12 19.00
C ILE A 344 22.76 0.00 19.92
N ASP A 345 22.88 0.75 21.02
CA ASP A 345 21.76 0.99 21.95
C ASP A 345 20.59 1.69 21.25
N GLN A 346 20.86 2.64 20.35
CA GLN A 346 19.84 3.26 19.49
C GLN A 346 19.12 2.24 18.58
N ILE A 347 19.80 1.20 18.10
CA ILE A 347 19.14 0.13 17.33
C ILE A 347 18.24 -0.71 18.23
N LEU A 348 18.74 -1.07 19.41
CA LEU A 348 18.03 -1.94 20.36
C LEU A 348 16.79 -1.27 20.97
N ASN A 349 16.83 0.05 21.14
CA ASN A 349 15.76 0.85 21.74
C ASN A 349 15.11 1.80 20.73
N TRP A 350 15.08 1.43 19.45
CA TRP A 350 14.63 2.31 18.37
C TRP A 350 13.21 2.85 18.58
N ASP A 351 12.31 1.95 18.96
CA ASP A 351 10.88 2.19 19.19
C ASP A 351 10.54 2.59 20.64
N ASP A 352 11.53 2.71 21.53
CA ASP A 352 11.33 3.13 22.91
C ASP A 352 11.43 4.67 23.02
N PRO A 353 10.31 5.39 23.27
CA PRO A 353 10.33 6.84 23.48
C PRO A 353 10.76 7.24 24.91
N GLY A 354 11.05 6.27 25.77
CA GLY A 354 11.33 6.45 27.18
C GLY A 354 10.08 6.60 28.05
N PRO A 355 10.23 6.63 29.39
CA PRO A 355 9.11 6.68 30.32
C PRO A 355 8.19 7.89 30.12
N GLY A 356 6.90 7.62 29.87
CA GLY A 356 5.90 8.66 29.62
C GLY A 356 5.95 9.27 28.21
N GLY A 357 6.71 8.66 27.31
CA GLY A 357 6.67 8.94 25.89
C GLY A 357 5.75 7.99 25.11
N PHE A 358 5.56 8.29 23.83
CA PHE A 358 4.73 7.55 22.89
C PHE A 358 5.48 7.30 21.59
N TYR A 359 5.19 6.19 20.93
CA TYR A 359 5.73 5.83 19.62
C TYR A 359 4.58 5.39 18.71
N ASP A 360 4.62 5.88 17.47
CA ASP A 360 3.70 5.52 16.41
C ASP A 360 4.50 5.15 15.15
N ASP A 361 4.27 3.94 14.64
CA ASP A 361 4.64 3.55 13.27
C ASP A 361 3.40 3.79 12.41
N LEU A 362 3.35 4.97 11.78
CA LEU A 362 2.17 5.49 11.10
C LEU A 362 1.87 4.77 9.79
N GLY A 363 2.83 4.01 9.24
CA GLY A 363 2.61 3.15 8.08
C GLY A 363 1.91 1.83 8.44
N ASN A 364 1.92 1.46 9.72
CA ASN A 364 1.44 0.18 10.19
C ASN A 364 0.08 0.33 10.88
N ALA A 365 -0.95 -0.28 10.28
CA ALA A 365 -2.32 -0.22 10.77
C ALA A 365 -2.51 -0.74 12.21
N THR A 366 -1.55 -1.49 12.77
CA THR A 366 -1.60 -2.00 14.16
C THR A 366 -0.78 -1.17 15.15
N LEU A 367 0.04 -0.21 14.69
CA LEU A 367 0.98 0.56 15.51
C LEU A 367 0.78 2.09 15.36
N GLN A 368 -0.43 2.51 14.99
CA GLN A 368 -0.81 3.92 14.81
C GLN A 368 -1.88 4.41 15.82
N PRO A 369 -1.77 4.14 17.14
CA PRO A 369 -2.83 4.40 18.11
C PRO A 369 -3.23 5.88 18.24
N HIS A 370 -2.36 6.81 17.85
CA HIS A 370 -2.64 8.25 17.93
C HIS A 370 -3.01 8.87 16.58
N LEU A 371 -3.01 8.12 15.47
CA LEU A 371 -3.40 8.63 14.16
C LEU A 371 -4.89 9.02 14.17
N VAL A 372 -5.18 10.24 13.73
CA VAL A 372 -6.55 10.73 13.58
C VAL A 372 -7.06 10.33 12.20
N HIS A 373 -8.08 9.47 12.16
CA HIS A 373 -8.80 9.11 10.94
C HIS A 373 -10.00 10.05 10.76
N GLN A 374 -9.90 11.01 9.83
CA GLN A 374 -10.99 11.95 9.52
C GLN A 374 -12.19 11.28 8.83
N THR A 375 -11.94 10.17 8.14
CA THR A 375 -12.93 9.35 7.45
C THR A 375 -12.59 7.89 7.64
N THR A 376 -13.57 7.02 7.42
CA THR A 376 -13.35 5.57 7.29
C THR A 376 -13.16 5.17 5.83
N TRP A 377 -12.59 3.98 5.58
CA TRP A 377 -12.52 3.41 4.23
C TRP A 377 -13.92 3.13 3.68
N GLU A 378 -14.86 2.79 4.57
CA GLU A 378 -16.24 2.50 4.20
C GLU A 378 -16.93 3.73 3.59
N GLU A 379 -16.65 4.92 4.14
CA GLU A 379 -17.22 6.19 3.68
C GLU A 379 -16.41 6.82 2.54
N ASP A 380 -15.08 6.67 2.55
CA ASP A 380 -14.18 7.20 1.53
C ASP A 380 -13.15 6.15 1.08
N PRO A 381 -13.54 5.21 0.18
CA PRO A 381 -12.61 4.19 -0.31
C PRO A 381 -11.41 4.72 -1.10
N MET A 382 -11.39 6.03 -1.43
CA MET A 382 -10.27 6.68 -2.13
C MET A 382 -9.30 7.38 -1.17
N PHE A 383 -9.66 7.52 0.10
CA PHE A 383 -8.93 8.30 1.10
C PHE A 383 -8.58 9.72 0.61
N ILE A 384 -9.52 10.38 -0.07
CA ILE A 384 -9.35 11.79 -0.48
C ILE A 384 -9.42 12.71 0.74
N THR A 385 -10.20 12.33 1.75
CA THR A 385 -10.56 13.16 2.91
C THR A 385 -9.94 12.72 4.24
N GLY A 386 -9.21 11.60 4.27
CA GLY A 386 -8.48 11.13 5.44
C GLY A 386 -7.21 10.35 5.09
N PRO A 387 -6.58 9.68 6.07
CA PRO A 387 -5.30 9.04 5.87
C PRO A 387 -5.45 7.63 5.28
N GLN A 388 -4.43 7.21 4.53
CA GLN A 388 -4.23 5.86 4.03
C GLN A 388 -2.81 5.38 4.36
N GLU A 389 -2.62 4.06 4.40
CA GLU A 389 -1.28 3.48 4.41
C GLU A 389 -0.68 3.54 2.99
N ALA A 390 0.37 4.36 2.82
CA ALA A 390 1.10 4.48 1.58
C ALA A 390 2.37 3.63 1.63
N HIS A 391 2.54 2.75 0.63
CA HIS A 391 3.72 1.87 0.55
C HIS A 391 4.67 2.28 -0.56
N TYR A 392 5.94 2.45 -0.21
CA TYR A 392 7.00 2.83 -1.13
C TYR A 392 8.36 2.26 -0.73
N ARG A 393 9.04 1.65 -1.70
CA ARG A 393 10.46 1.31 -1.63
C ARG A 393 11.08 1.62 -2.99
N SER A 394 12.17 2.37 -2.97
CA SER A 394 12.97 2.60 -4.16
C SER A 394 13.58 1.29 -4.67
N LEU A 395 13.65 1.15 -5.99
CA LEU A 395 14.18 -0.02 -6.67
C LEU A 395 14.84 0.40 -7.98
N ASN A 396 16.07 -0.04 -8.19
CA ASN A 396 16.70 0.06 -9.50
C ASN A 396 16.07 -0.97 -10.45
N ASN A 397 15.42 -0.50 -11.52
CA ASN A 397 14.72 -1.37 -12.48
C ASN A 397 15.66 -2.30 -13.28
N GLU A 398 16.96 -2.00 -13.36
CA GLU A 398 17.96 -2.79 -14.08
C GLU A 398 18.64 -3.80 -13.16
N THR A 399 19.16 -3.35 -12.01
CA THR A 399 19.92 -4.20 -11.08
C THR A 399 19.03 -4.95 -10.08
N LEU A 400 17.77 -4.50 -9.90
CA LEU A 400 16.85 -4.92 -8.85
C LEU A 400 17.34 -4.62 -7.42
N GLU A 401 18.35 -3.76 -7.29
CA GLU A 401 18.83 -3.29 -6.01
C GLU A 401 17.80 -2.39 -5.33
N ILE A 402 17.69 -2.55 -4.01
CA ILE A 402 16.78 -1.81 -3.13
C ILE A 402 17.60 -0.91 -2.21
N ASP A 403 16.99 0.19 -1.76
CA ASP A 403 17.62 1.06 -0.77
C ASP A 403 17.65 0.39 0.62
N PRO A 404 18.71 0.61 1.43
CA PRO A 404 18.86 0.01 2.76
C PRO A 404 18.06 0.76 3.83
N LEU A 405 16.76 0.96 3.59
CA LEU A 405 15.86 1.64 4.50
C LEU A 405 15.30 0.68 5.56
N LYS A 406 15.00 1.21 6.74
CA LYS A 406 14.32 0.47 7.80
C LYS A 406 12.95 0.02 7.31
N PHE A 407 12.47 -1.15 7.73
CA PHE A 407 11.22 -1.72 7.22
C PHE A 407 10.01 -0.83 7.52
N SER A 408 9.94 -0.25 8.73
CA SER A 408 8.92 0.74 9.16
C SER A 408 9.02 2.09 8.45
N TRP A 409 9.97 2.28 7.55
CA TRP A 409 10.03 3.46 6.68
C TRP A 409 9.44 3.18 5.31
N LEU A 410 9.01 1.96 5.02
CA LEU A 410 8.54 1.56 3.69
C LEU A 410 7.02 1.67 3.53
N ASP A 411 6.35 1.94 4.64
CA ASP A 411 4.98 2.38 4.75
C ASP A 411 4.93 3.72 5.51
N GLN A 412 3.87 4.48 5.26
CA GLN A 412 3.64 5.80 5.84
C GLN A 412 2.14 6.05 6.00
N ALA A 413 1.75 6.84 6.99
CA ALA A 413 0.46 7.50 6.89
C ALA A 413 0.53 8.58 5.81
N GLN A 414 -0.43 8.56 4.90
CA GLN A 414 -0.55 9.53 3.83
C GLN A 414 -1.93 10.17 3.82
N THR A 415 -2.00 11.49 3.73
CA THR A 415 -3.21 12.22 3.31
C THR A 415 -3.01 12.80 1.92
N LEU A 416 -4.10 13.13 1.23
CA LEU A 416 -4.05 13.64 -0.15
C LEU A 416 -4.52 15.10 -0.25
N TYR A 417 -3.97 15.81 -1.23
CA TYR A 417 -4.53 17.04 -1.81
C TYR A 417 -4.85 18.17 -0.82
N GLY A 418 -4.01 18.32 0.21
CA GLY A 418 -4.13 19.40 1.20
C GLY A 418 -4.89 19.03 2.47
N VAL A 419 -5.42 17.80 2.56
CA VAL A 419 -5.91 17.28 3.84
C VAL A 419 -4.72 17.16 4.81
N PRO A 420 -4.80 17.76 6.01
CA PRO A 420 -3.73 17.64 6.99
C PRO A 420 -3.65 16.22 7.55
N LEU A 421 -2.44 15.71 7.70
CA LEU A 421 -2.19 14.46 8.44
C LEU A 421 -2.09 14.82 9.93
N LYS A 422 -2.81 14.10 10.79
CA LYS A 422 -2.95 14.48 12.20
C LYS A 422 -2.70 13.31 13.13
N VAL A 423 -1.98 13.57 14.24
CA VAL A 423 -1.93 12.68 15.39
C VAL A 423 -2.38 13.42 16.65
N ALA A 424 -3.05 12.72 17.56
CA ALA A 424 -3.59 13.30 18.78
C ALA A 424 -3.20 12.48 20.01
N TYR A 425 -2.45 13.12 20.92
CA TYR A 425 -2.02 12.55 22.18
C TYR A 425 -2.89 13.05 23.34
N LYS A 426 -3.11 12.18 24.32
CA LYS A 426 -3.89 12.44 25.54
C LYS A 426 -3.10 11.99 26.75
N ASP A 427 -3.53 12.46 27.92
CA ASP A 427 -2.96 12.07 29.22
C ASP A 427 -1.47 12.42 29.35
N LEU A 428 -1.05 13.52 28.73
CA LEU A 428 0.30 14.08 28.89
C LEU A 428 0.46 14.68 30.29
N ASP A 429 1.68 14.64 30.82
CA ASP A 429 2.04 15.30 32.07
C ASP A 429 2.09 16.83 31.85
N PRO A 430 1.14 17.60 32.42
CA PRO A 430 1.06 19.04 32.19
C PRO A 430 2.25 19.82 32.75
N SER A 431 3.09 19.20 33.58
CA SER A 431 4.31 19.82 34.13
C SER A 431 5.58 19.49 33.35
N ALA A 432 5.54 18.49 32.47
CA ALA A 432 6.72 18.03 31.74
C ALA A 432 6.96 18.81 30.45
N GLU A 433 8.21 18.85 29.98
CA GLU A 433 8.51 19.28 28.62
C GLU A 433 8.54 18.08 27.68
N TYR A 434 8.24 18.33 26.41
CA TYR A 434 8.18 17.28 25.39
C TYR A 434 9.03 17.66 24.18
N ARG A 435 9.46 16.62 23.47
CA ARG A 435 10.12 16.70 22.17
C ARG A 435 9.44 15.72 21.22
N VAL A 436 9.20 16.16 19.99
CA VAL A 436 8.77 15.26 18.92
C VAL A 436 9.98 14.85 18.09
N ARG A 437 10.09 13.56 17.81
CA ARG A 437 11.00 13.00 16.80
C ARG A 437 10.16 12.47 15.65
N VAL A 438 10.53 12.75 14.42
CA VAL A 438 9.73 12.37 13.24
C VAL A 438 10.64 11.80 12.16
N THR A 439 10.25 10.66 11.60
CA THR A 439 10.82 10.14 10.35
C THR A 439 9.93 10.57 9.19
N TYR A 440 10.42 11.53 8.41
CA TYR A 440 9.82 11.91 7.13
C TYR A 440 10.35 11.01 6.04
N PHE A 441 9.45 10.39 5.29
CA PHE A 441 9.77 9.66 4.07
C PHE A 441 8.50 9.47 3.24
N GLY A 442 8.66 9.17 1.96
CA GLY A 442 7.55 8.76 1.10
C GLY A 442 7.81 9.08 -0.36
N ARG A 443 7.07 8.42 -1.24
CA ARG A 443 7.23 8.51 -2.70
C ARG A 443 7.33 9.93 -3.26
N TYR A 444 6.60 10.88 -2.68
CA TYR A 444 6.43 12.21 -3.28
C TYR A 444 7.40 13.26 -2.72
N HIS A 445 8.11 12.97 -1.63
CA HIS A 445 9.04 13.92 -0.98
C HIS A 445 8.39 15.31 -0.76
N SER A 446 7.09 15.34 -0.43
CA SER A 446 6.32 16.59 -0.33
C SER A 446 6.82 17.44 0.84
N PRO A 447 7.09 18.75 0.65
CA PRO A 447 7.37 19.63 1.76
C PRO A 447 6.11 19.87 2.60
N MET A 448 6.28 19.79 3.92
CA MET A 448 5.22 19.95 4.90
C MET A 448 5.65 20.90 6.01
N ARG A 449 4.69 21.59 6.61
CA ARG A 449 4.87 22.27 7.91
C ARG A 449 4.26 21.43 9.03
N LEU A 450 4.82 21.51 10.23
CA LEU A 450 4.28 20.86 11.43
C LEU A 450 3.77 21.90 12.41
N VAL A 451 2.48 21.81 12.74
CA VAL A 451 1.78 22.73 13.64
C VAL A 451 1.19 21.95 14.81
N ALA A 452 1.39 22.45 16.03
CA ALA A 452 0.76 21.95 17.23
C ALA A 452 -0.50 22.78 17.56
N ASP A 453 -1.58 22.11 17.95
CA ASP A 453 -2.86 22.69 18.38
C ASP A 453 -3.45 23.76 17.43
N GLY A 454 -3.12 23.64 16.13
CA GLY A 454 -3.67 24.46 15.05
C GLY A 454 -3.01 25.83 14.85
N ASP A 455 -2.22 26.35 15.80
CA ASP A 455 -1.60 27.69 15.69
C ASP A 455 -0.13 27.78 16.13
N ILE A 456 0.45 26.74 16.71
CA ILE A 456 1.84 26.74 17.19
C ILE A 456 2.75 26.05 16.18
N GLU A 457 3.47 26.82 15.37
CA GLU A 457 4.44 26.24 14.42
C GLU A 457 5.62 25.58 15.16
N ILE A 458 5.83 24.28 14.90
CA ILE A 458 6.98 23.50 15.40
C ILE A 458 8.14 23.61 14.40
N HIS A 459 7.84 23.48 13.11
CA HIS A 459 8.75 23.84 12.02
C HIS A 459 7.99 24.24 10.75
N GLY A 460 8.62 25.12 9.97
CA GLY A 460 8.14 25.52 8.64
C GLY A 460 8.32 24.42 7.57
N PRO A 461 8.24 24.76 6.27
CA PRO A 461 8.34 23.80 5.18
C PRO A 461 9.62 22.96 5.22
N MET A 462 9.45 21.64 5.28
CA MET A 462 10.54 20.66 5.30
C MET A 462 10.13 19.37 4.58
N THR A 463 11.09 18.72 3.90
CA THR A 463 10.93 17.41 3.26
C THR A 463 11.63 16.32 4.08
N ASP A 464 11.67 15.09 3.59
CA ASP A 464 12.57 14.07 4.11
C ASP A 464 14.04 14.45 3.95
N SER A 465 14.89 13.86 4.80
CA SER A 465 16.34 14.04 4.77
C SER A 465 17.00 13.04 3.83
N ASP A 466 18.16 13.40 3.27
CA ASP A 466 19.02 12.49 2.52
C ASP A 466 20.41 12.43 3.19
N PRO A 467 20.79 11.31 3.84
CA PRO A 467 20.03 10.08 3.99
C PRO A 467 18.80 10.23 4.90
N VAL A 468 17.81 9.33 4.73
CA VAL A 468 16.60 9.29 5.58
C VAL A 468 16.99 9.03 7.03
N TRP A 469 16.58 9.93 7.93
CA TRP A 469 16.85 9.83 9.35
C TRP A 469 15.82 10.61 10.18
N PRO A 470 15.50 10.17 11.41
CA PRO A 470 14.61 10.92 12.28
C PRO A 470 15.17 12.31 12.65
N VAL A 471 14.30 13.32 12.67
CA VAL A 471 14.61 14.69 13.08
C VAL A 471 13.82 15.07 14.33
N GLU A 472 14.41 15.92 15.17
CA GLU A 472 13.89 16.24 16.50
C GLU A 472 13.53 17.73 16.66
N PHE A 473 12.39 18.00 17.27
CA PHE A 473 11.90 19.35 17.56
C PHE A 473 11.33 19.45 18.97
N ASP A 474 11.70 20.52 19.66
CA ASP A 474 11.11 20.82 20.97
C ASP A 474 9.67 21.29 20.82
N ILE A 475 8.78 20.82 21.69
CA ILE A 475 7.37 21.22 21.69
C ILE A 475 7.21 22.35 22.71
N PRO A 476 6.68 23.53 22.28
CA PRO A 476 6.42 24.62 23.21
C PRO A 476 5.47 24.18 24.34
N LYS A 477 5.80 24.54 25.58
CA LYS A 477 5.05 24.08 26.77
C LYS A 477 3.55 24.38 26.70
N LYS A 478 3.17 25.52 26.10
CA LYS A 478 1.79 25.93 25.87
C LYS A 478 0.96 24.88 25.09
N ALA A 479 1.58 24.11 24.20
CA ALA A 479 0.91 23.06 23.42
C ALA A 479 0.66 21.75 24.20
N THR A 480 1.07 21.67 25.47
CA THR A 480 0.94 20.45 26.30
C THR A 480 0.45 20.75 27.71
N GLU A 481 0.16 22.01 28.05
CA GLU A 481 -0.18 22.44 29.42
C GLU A 481 -1.58 22.00 29.86
N ASP A 482 -2.44 21.58 28.94
CA ASP A 482 -3.77 21.03 29.21
C ASP A 482 -3.80 19.49 29.25
N GLY A 483 -2.64 18.84 29.09
CA GLY A 483 -2.49 17.38 29.07
C GLY A 483 -2.86 16.73 27.74
N LYS A 484 -3.04 17.49 26.67
CA LYS A 484 -3.32 17.02 25.31
C LYS A 484 -2.37 17.67 24.32
N LEU A 485 -2.27 17.09 23.13
CA LEU A 485 -1.50 17.65 22.02
C LEU A 485 -2.07 17.10 20.71
N GLU A 486 -2.46 17.98 19.79
CA GLU A 486 -2.67 17.62 18.38
C GLU A 486 -1.46 18.10 17.56
N LEU A 487 -0.84 17.20 16.80
CA LEU A 487 0.15 17.54 15.79
C LEU A 487 -0.49 17.40 14.41
N SER A 488 -0.33 18.44 13.58
CA SER A 488 -0.88 18.53 12.23
C SER A 488 0.25 18.79 11.24
N TRP A 489 0.48 17.85 10.33
CA TRP A 489 1.31 18.05 9.15
C TRP A 489 0.47 18.58 8.01
N GLU A 490 0.87 19.74 7.51
CA GLU A 490 0.12 20.45 6.48
C GLU A 490 0.95 20.59 5.22
N LEU A 491 0.34 20.21 4.10
CA LEU A 491 0.97 20.21 2.80
C LEU A 491 1.30 21.63 2.35
N VAL A 492 2.56 21.86 1.95
CA VAL A 492 2.97 23.13 1.33
C VAL A 492 2.81 23.03 -0.18
N GLU A 493 3.39 21.99 -0.78
CA GLU A 493 3.23 21.66 -2.19
C GLU A 493 3.41 20.15 -2.41
N GLY A 494 2.98 19.65 -3.57
CA GLY A 494 3.07 18.23 -3.91
C GLY A 494 1.73 17.51 -3.82
N ARG A 495 1.76 16.21 -3.54
CA ARG A 495 0.56 15.36 -3.63
C ARG A 495 -0.20 15.25 -2.31
N GLY A 496 0.49 15.33 -1.19
CA GLY A 496 -0.05 14.94 0.10
C GLY A 496 1.03 14.79 1.15
N CYS A 497 0.63 14.79 2.42
CA CYS A 497 1.55 14.60 3.55
C CYS A 497 1.94 13.13 3.65
N GLN A 498 3.19 12.84 4.02
CA GLN A 498 3.68 11.47 4.25
C GLN A 498 4.62 11.44 5.45
N VAL A 499 4.28 10.67 6.48
CA VAL A 499 5.11 10.51 7.70
C VAL A 499 5.17 9.02 8.04
N ALA A 500 6.38 8.52 8.28
CA ALA A 500 6.62 7.10 8.57
C ALA A 500 6.48 6.81 10.07
N GLU A 501 7.27 7.49 10.90
CA GLU A 501 7.34 7.22 12.34
C GLU A 501 7.29 8.54 13.14
N VAL A 502 6.71 8.47 14.33
CA VAL A 502 6.65 9.59 15.28
C VAL A 502 6.96 9.08 16.68
N TRP A 503 7.80 9.81 17.41
CA TRP A 503 7.96 9.65 18.86
C TRP A 503 7.64 10.96 19.54
N LEU A 504 6.78 10.90 20.56
CA LEU A 504 6.60 11.98 21.50
C LEU A 504 7.35 11.62 22.78
N MET A 505 8.49 12.26 23.01
CA MET A 505 9.40 11.93 24.12
C MET A 505 9.25 12.96 25.24
N LYS A 506 9.10 12.47 26.47
CA LYS A 506 9.11 13.29 27.68
C LYS A 506 10.56 13.62 28.06
N LYS A 507 10.85 14.89 28.35
CA LYS A 507 12.18 15.37 28.75
C LYS A 507 12.45 15.26 30.24
#